data_AF-F4CQ41-F1
#
_entry.id   AF-F4CQ41-F1
#
_cell.length_a   1.000
_cell.length_b   1.000
_cell.length_c   1.000
_cell.angle_alpha   90.00
_cell.angle_beta   90.00
_cell.angle_gamma   90.00
#
_symmetry.space_group_name_H-M   'P 1'
#
loop_
_entity.id
_entity.type
_entity.pdbx_description
1 polymer ?
#
loop_
_entity_poly.entity_id
_entity_poly.type
_entity_poly.pdbx_seq_one_letter_code
_entity_poly.pdbx_strand_id
1 'polypeptide(L)'
;MAADIDVLDALTNVPALRDAQVWEIVRCCRAFREHPDGGDQTVEIEISADGAGRYVVVATDAARGLTAQGVPMPGLNGAVNMVPWYILDDPATTAAS
;
A
#
# COMPACT_ATOMS: atom_id res chain seq x y z
N MET A 1 -24.67 22.09 -2.70
CA MET A 1 -23.89 20.84 -2.56
C MET A 1 -23.42 20.47 -3.95
N ALA A 2 -22.14 20.65 -4.26
CA ALA A 2 -21.59 20.00 -5.45
C ALA A 2 -21.75 18.49 -5.21
N ALA A 3 -22.30 17.77 -6.19
CA ALA A 3 -22.21 16.31 -6.15
C ALA A 3 -20.72 15.98 -6.16
N ASP A 4 -20.24 15.36 -5.08
CA ASP A 4 -18.88 14.86 -5.04
C ASP A 4 -18.76 13.87 -6.21
N ILE A 5 -17.82 14.12 -7.12
CA ILE A 5 -17.66 13.27 -8.29
C ILE A 5 -17.10 11.96 -7.76
N ASP A 6 -17.79 10.85 -8.01
CA ASP A 6 -17.25 9.52 -7.75
C ASP A 6 -16.16 9.23 -8.80
N VAL A 7 -14.94 9.60 -8.46
CA VAL A 7 -13.77 9.48 -9.34
C VAL A 7 -13.51 8.01 -9.67
N LEU A 8 -13.78 7.08 -8.75
CA LEU A 8 -13.59 5.65 -8.98
C LEU A 8 -14.60 5.12 -10.00
N ASP A 9 -15.87 5.53 -9.90
CA ASP A 9 -16.88 5.21 -10.91
C ASP A 9 -16.53 5.82 -12.28
N ALA A 10 -16.07 7.07 -12.30
CA ALA A 10 -15.65 7.73 -13.54
C ALA A 10 -14.47 6.99 -14.22
N LEU A 11 -13.48 6.56 -13.45
CA LEU A 11 -12.31 5.81 -13.96
C LEU A 11 -12.68 4.41 -14.43
N THR A 12 -13.69 3.76 -13.84
CA THR A 12 -14.19 2.45 -14.28
C THR A 12 -14.77 2.49 -15.69
N ASN A 13 -15.26 3.66 -16.12
CA ASN A 13 -15.81 3.87 -17.46
C ASN A 13 -14.74 4.20 -18.52
N VAL A 14 -13.46 4.31 -18.16
CA VAL A 14 -12.37 4.62 -19.10
C VAL A 14 -11.96 3.32 -19.84
N PRO A 15 -12.13 3.22 -21.18
CA PRO A 15 -11.87 1.97 -21.90
C PRO A 15 -10.43 1.46 -21.78
N ALA A 16 -9.46 2.37 -21.66
CA ALA A 16 -8.05 2.04 -21.48
C ALA A 16 -7.73 1.41 -20.10
N LEU A 17 -8.63 1.56 -19.12
CA LEU A 17 -8.47 1.04 -17.76
C LEU A 17 -9.38 -0.16 -17.49
N ARG A 18 -10.09 -0.69 -18.50
CA ARG A 18 -11.11 -1.74 -18.33
C ARG A 18 -10.58 -3.02 -17.65
N ASP A 19 -9.29 -3.31 -17.84
CA ASP A 19 -8.62 -4.51 -17.32
C ASP A 19 -7.75 -4.17 -16.08
N ALA A 20 -7.80 -2.92 -15.61
CA ALA A 20 -7.04 -2.43 -14.45
C ALA A 20 -7.90 -2.46 -13.18
N GLN A 21 -7.26 -2.72 -12.04
CA GLN A 21 -7.87 -2.44 -10.74
C GLN A 21 -7.54 -1.00 -10.35
N VAL A 22 -8.58 -0.18 -10.18
CA VAL A 22 -8.44 1.23 -9.79
C VAL A 22 -8.55 1.35 -8.28
N TRP A 23 -7.59 2.06 -7.68
CA TRP A 23 -7.53 2.33 -6.25
C TRP A 23 -7.34 3.83 -6.04
N GLU A 24 -8.04 4.38 -5.06
CA GLU A 24 -7.82 5.73 -4.57
C GLU A 24 -6.79 5.69 -3.45
N ILE A 25 -5.74 6.51 -3.53
CA ILE A 25 -4.82 6.70 -2.40
C ILE A 25 -5.54 7.53 -1.35
N VAL A 26 -5.97 6.89 -0.27
CA VAL A 26 -6.70 7.55 0.81
C VAL A 26 -5.76 8.16 1.84
N ARG A 27 -4.53 7.65 1.96
CA ARG A 27 -3.53 8.23 2.86
C ARG A 27 -2.10 7.84 2.53
N CYS A 28 -1.19 8.78 2.79
CA CYS A 28 0.24 8.51 2.88
C CYS A 28 0.75 8.89 4.27
N CYS A 29 1.52 8.01 4.88
CA CYS A 29 2.09 8.17 6.22
C CYS A 29 3.59 7.87 6.19
N ARG A 30 4.30 8.30 7.24
CA ARG A 30 5.69 7.88 7.49
C ARG A 30 5.82 7.31 8.90
N ALA A 31 6.53 6.20 9.03
CA ALA A 31 6.93 5.61 10.30
C ALA A 31 8.44 5.77 10.48
N PHE A 32 8.86 6.18 11.67
CA PHE A 32 10.25 6.24 12.07
C PHE A 32 10.48 5.17 13.13
N ARG A 33 11.45 4.28 12.91
CA ARG A 33 11.77 3.18 13.82
C ARG A 33 13.26 2.87 13.78
N GLU A 34 13.74 2.09 14.75
CA GLU A 34 15.08 1.52 14.70
C GLU A 34 15.09 0.31 13.75
N HIS A 35 16.12 0.19 12.91
CA HIS A 35 16.32 -0.99 12.08
C HIS A 35 16.92 -2.14 12.91
N PRO A 36 16.55 -3.42 12.65
CA PRO A 36 17.14 -4.56 13.38
C PRO A 36 18.66 -4.65 13.31
N ASP A 37 19.26 -4.28 12.17
CA ASP A 37 20.73 -4.20 11.99
C ASP A 37 21.37 -2.94 12.61
N GLY A 38 20.57 -2.10 13.27
CA GLY A 38 20.98 -0.83 13.87
C GLY A 38 20.74 0.39 12.99
N GLY A 39 20.62 1.54 13.64
CA GLY A 39 20.40 2.84 13.02
C GLY A 39 18.92 3.13 12.74
N ASP A 40 18.65 4.36 12.28
CA ASP A 40 17.29 4.81 12.02
C ASP A 40 16.76 4.26 10.68
N GLN A 41 15.48 3.94 10.68
CA GLN A 41 14.72 3.55 9.51
C GLN A 41 13.50 4.45 9.36
N THR A 42 13.28 4.93 8.13
CA THR A 42 12.06 5.62 7.73
C THR A 42 11.31 4.74 6.73
N VAL A 43 10.05 4.44 7.02
CA VAL A 43 9.15 3.67 6.15
C VAL A 43 8.02 4.58 5.68
N GLU A 44 7.87 4.74 4.37
CA GLU A 44 6.72 5.39 3.76
C GLU A 44 5.59 4.38 3.58
N ILE A 45 4.38 4.74 3.97
CA ILE A 45 3.21 3.85 3.94
C ILE A 45 2.14 4.51 3.09
N GLU A 46 1.82 3.91 1.95
CA GLU A 46 0.67 4.26 1.12
C GLU A 46 -0.50 3.34 1.47
N ILE A 47 -1.67 3.94 1.69
CA ILE A 47 -2.92 3.25 1.97
C ILE A 47 -3.88 3.64 0.86
N SER A 48 -4.37 2.63 0.14
CA SER A 48 -5.27 2.81 -1.00
C SER A 48 -6.54 1.99 -0.80
N ALA A 49 -7.67 2.50 -1.27
CA ALA A 49 -8.98 1.85 -1.18
C ALA A 49 -9.66 1.76 -2.55
N ASP A 50 -10.48 0.74 -2.77
CA ASP A 50 -11.31 0.62 -3.96
C ASP A 50 -12.79 0.88 -3.67
N GLY A 51 -13.60 0.96 -4.73
CA GLY A 51 -15.06 1.15 -4.62
C GLY A 51 -15.80 0.00 -3.93
N ALA A 52 -15.14 -1.14 -3.68
CA ALA A 52 -15.69 -2.28 -2.95
C ALA A 52 -15.35 -2.24 -1.44
N GLY A 53 -14.65 -1.20 -0.97
CA GLY A 53 -14.24 -1.05 0.44
C GLY A 53 -13.09 -1.97 0.84
N ARG A 54 -12.33 -2.50 -0.13
CA ARG A 54 -11.07 -3.19 0.13
C ARG A 54 -9.96 -2.16 0.28
N TYR A 55 -8.92 -2.54 1.00
CA TYR A 55 -7.73 -1.74 1.23
C TYR A 55 -6.49 -2.51 0.79
N VAL A 56 -5.54 -1.80 0.21
CA VAL A 56 -4.17 -2.24 -0.05
C VAL A 56 -3.23 -1.31 0.69
N VAL A 57 -2.20 -1.88 1.31
CA VAL A 57 -1.16 -1.12 2.00
C VAL A 57 0.18 -1.48 1.39
N VAL A 58 0.92 -0.46 0.98
CA VAL A 58 2.29 -0.57 0.46
C VAL A 58 3.20 0.18 1.41
N ALA A 59 4.20 -0.52 1.94
CA ALA A 59 5.21 0.06 2.82
C ALA A 59 6.57 0.01 2.13
N THR A 60 7.29 1.12 2.10
CA THR A 60 8.54 1.28 1.35
C THR A 60 9.63 1.89 2.22
N ASP A 61 10.79 1.24 2.28
CA ASP A 61 12.05 1.84 2.74
C ASP A 61 12.88 2.21 1.51
N ALA A 62 12.78 3.47 1.09
CA ALA A 62 13.46 3.97 -0.10
C ALA A 62 14.98 3.99 0.04
N ALA A 63 15.51 4.14 1.26
CA ALA A 63 16.96 4.17 1.49
C ALA A 63 17.59 2.79 1.27
N ARG A 64 16.83 1.72 1.56
CA ARG A 64 17.26 0.32 1.37
C ARG A 64 16.70 -0.33 0.11
N GLY A 65 15.80 0.35 -0.62
CA GLY A 65 15.17 -0.18 -1.82
C GLY A 65 14.22 -1.35 -1.55
N LEU A 66 13.57 -1.36 -0.37
CA LEU A 66 12.68 -2.44 0.07
C LEU A 66 11.22 -2.01 -0.04
N THR A 67 10.38 -2.94 -0.50
CA THR A 67 8.92 -2.73 -0.56
C THR A 67 8.20 -3.97 -0.04
N ALA A 68 7.30 -3.76 0.92
CA ALA A 68 6.37 -4.76 1.42
C ALA A 68 4.94 -4.35 1.03
N GLN A 69 4.22 -5.24 0.36
CA GLN A 69 2.84 -5.00 -0.05
C GLN A 69 1.93 -6.08 0.52
N GLY A 70 0.87 -5.66 1.21
CA GLY A 70 -0.20 -6.55 1.63
C GLY A 70 -1.14 -6.89 0.48
N VAL A 71 -1.78 -8.06 0.55
CA VAL A 71 -2.88 -8.39 -0.38
C VAL A 71 -4.11 -7.51 -0.10
N PRO A 72 -4.97 -7.26 -1.10
CA PRO A 72 -6.21 -6.55 -0.89
C PRO A 72 -7.10 -7.22 0.16
N MET A 73 -7.55 -6.46 1.16
CA MET A 73 -8.40 -6.99 2.25
C MET A 73 -9.61 -6.11 2.51
N PRO A 74 -10.78 -6.69 2.87
CA PRO A 74 -11.89 -5.92 3.42
C PRO A 74 -11.47 -5.24 4.73
N GLY A 75 -11.60 -3.91 4.78
CA GLY A 75 -11.27 -3.11 5.96
C GLY A 75 -9.77 -2.91 6.22
N LEU A 76 -9.43 -1.72 6.72
CA LEU A 76 -8.05 -1.26 6.90
C LEU A 76 -7.23 -2.13 7.85
N ASN A 77 -7.80 -2.52 9.00
CA ASN A 77 -7.07 -3.33 9.98
C ASN A 77 -6.67 -4.69 9.41
N GLY A 78 -7.50 -5.30 8.56
CA GLY A 78 -7.16 -6.54 7.87
C GLY A 78 -5.99 -6.33 6.92
N ALA A 79 -6.06 -5.28 6.09
CA ALA A 79 -5.00 -4.96 5.12
C ALA A 79 -3.65 -4.69 5.77
N VAL A 80 -3.60 -3.92 6.86
CA VAL A 80 -2.37 -3.63 7.61
C VAL A 80 -1.71 -4.89 8.17
N ASN A 81 -2.50 -5.84 8.66
CA ASN A 81 -1.99 -7.11 9.20
C ASN A 81 -1.51 -8.08 8.11
N MET A 82 -1.93 -7.88 6.86
CA MET A 82 -1.48 -8.69 5.71
C MET A 82 -0.19 -8.17 5.07
N VAL A 83 0.33 -7.02 5.50
CA VAL A 83 1.62 -6.52 5.02
C VAL A 83 2.74 -7.39 5.60
N PRO A 84 3.62 -7.97 4.76
CA PRO A 84 4.76 -8.74 5.22
C PRO A 84 5.88 -7.82 5.72
N TRP A 85 5.68 -7.20 6.90
CA TRP A 85 6.59 -6.18 7.46
C TRP A 85 8.04 -6.63 7.58
N TYR A 86 8.28 -7.93 7.77
CA TYR A 86 9.62 -8.53 7.85
C TYR A 86 10.46 -8.32 6.57
N ILE A 87 9.84 -8.08 5.41
CA ILE A 87 10.57 -7.77 4.17
C ILE A 87 11.34 -6.44 4.31
N LEU A 88 10.86 -5.51 5.12
CA LEU A 88 11.52 -4.23 5.37
C LEU A 88 12.68 -4.34 6.37
N ASP A 89 12.87 -5.51 6.97
CA ASP A 89 13.91 -5.80 7.94
C ASP A 89 15.09 -6.56 7.31
N ASP A 90 14.87 -7.34 6.24
CA ASP A 90 15.92 -8.13 5.58
C ASP A 90 15.68 -8.35 4.06
N PRO A 91 16.57 -7.84 3.17
CA PRO A 91 16.51 -8.08 1.71
C PRO A 91 16.71 -9.54 1.29
N ALA A 92 17.33 -10.39 2.11
CA ALA A 92 17.65 -11.78 1.75
C ALA A 92 16.38 -12.66 1.63
N THR A 93 15.27 -12.23 2.20
CA THR A 93 14.00 -12.96 2.17
C THR A 93 13.33 -12.95 0.79
N THR A 94 13.74 -12.05 -0.11
CA THR A 94 13.14 -11.94 -1.46
C THR A 94 13.79 -12.84 -2.52
N ALA A 95 14.91 -13.52 -2.22
CA ALA A 95 15.66 -14.33 -3.19
C ALA A 95 15.31 -15.83 -3.18
N ALA A 96 14.33 -16.26 -2.38
CA ALA A 96 13.87 -17.65 -2.30
C ALA A 96 12.41 -17.77 -2.77
N SER A 97 12.19 -17.69 -4.09
CA SER A 97 10.98 -18.16 -4.78
C SER A 97 11.27 -18.42 -6.25
#